data_AF-X1TAG5-F1
#
_entry.id   AF-X1TAG5-F1
#
_cell.length_a   1.000
_cell.length_b   1.000
_cell.length_c   1.000
_cell.angle_alpha   90.00
_cell.angle_beta   90.00
_cell.angle_gamma   90.00
#
_symmetry.space_group_name_H-M   'P 1'
#
loop_
_entity.id
_entity.type
_entity.pdbx_description
1 polymer ?
#
loop_
_entity_poly.entity_id
_entity_poly.type
_entity_poly.pdbx_seq_one_letter_code
_entity_poly.pdbx_strand_id
1 'polypeptide(L)' 'MKQVIASLISSDEVMPGGYLMWLDSPQIASTALPGQFIMVRCGEGSEYPLRRPLSIHLLSNNKLAILFTVSGKGT' A
#
# COMPACT_ATOMS: atom_id res chain seq x y z
N MET A 1 2.37 -7.96 -15.69
CA MET A 1 2.47 -7.22 -14.41
C MET A 1 1.44 -6.09 -14.45
N LYS A 2 0.49 -6.03 -13.51
CA LYS A 2 -0.63 -5.08 -13.53
C LYS A 2 -0.31 -3.89 -12.64
N GLN A 3 -0.44 -2.67 -13.17
CA GLN A 3 -0.33 -1.44 -12.38
C GLN A 3 -1.68 -0.75 -12.41
N VAL A 4 -2.07 -0.20 -11.25
CA VAL A 4 -3.33 0.52 -11.08
C VAL A 4 -3.08 1.75 -10.23
N ILE A 5 -3.89 2.78 -10.46
CA ILE A 5 -4.04 3.88 -9.51
C ILE A 5 -5.07 3.43 -8.49
N ALA A 6 -4.77 3.60 -7.21
CA ALA A 6 -5.66 3.28 -6.10
C ALA A 6 -5.91 4.54 -5.28
N SER A 7 -7.17 4.78 -4.93
CA SER A 7 -7.55 5.93 -4.11
C SER A 7 -7.29 5.63 -2.64
N LEU A 8 -6.69 6.57 -1.92
CA LEU A 8 -6.56 6.51 -0.47
C LEU A 8 -7.94 6.64 0.19
N ILE A 9 -8.29 5.70 1.06
CA ILE A 9 -9.53 5.73 1.84
C ILE A 9 -9.26 6.28 3.25
N SER A 10 -8.28 5.71 3.96
CA SER A 10 -7.83 6.19 5.26
C SER A 10 -6.36 5.85 5.48
N SER A 11 -5.71 6.59 6.38
CA SER A 11 -4.34 6.37 6.83
C SER A 11 -4.27 6.72 8.31
N ASP A 12 -4.34 5.69 9.15
CA ASP A 12 -4.43 5.83 10.59
C ASP A 12 -3.10 5.44 11.24
N GLU A 13 -2.55 6.30 12.10
CA GLU A 13 -1.38 5.96 12.90
C GLU A 13 -1.80 5.06 14.05
N VAL A 14 -1.40 3.78 14.00
CA VAL A 14 -1.80 2.75 14.98
C VAL A 14 -0.78 2.55 16.09
N MET A 15 0.45 3.03 15.87
CA MET A 15 1.55 3.12 16.84
C MET A 15 2.51 4.21 16.37
N PRO A 16 3.39 4.75 17.23
CA PRO A 16 4.34 5.79 16.81
C PRO A 16 5.13 5.39 15.54
N GLY A 17 4.90 6.12 14.45
CA GLY A 17 5.51 5.88 13.14
C GLY A 17 4.96 4.68 12.36
N GLY A 18 3.95 3.97 12.86
CA GLY A 18 3.30 2.84 12.20
C GLY A 18 1.90 3.19 11.71
N TYR A 19 1.65 3.00 10.41
CA TYR A 19 0.41 3.42 9.74
C TYR A 19 -0.33 2.24 9.14
N LEU A 20 -1.63 2.16 9.41
CA LEU A 20 -2.58 1.31 8.69
C LEU A 20 -3.28 2.15 7.63
N MET A 21 -3.05 1.81 6.36
CA MET A 21 -3.58 2.54 5.23
C MET A 21 -4.53 1.66 4.42
N TRP A 22 -5.74 2.16 4.18
CA TRP A 22 -6.75 1.52 3.33
C TRP A 22 -6.78 2.14 1.94
N LEU A 23 -6.76 1.29 0.92
CA LEU A 23 -6.75 1.65 -0.49
C LEU A 23 -7.95 1.04 -1.22
N ASP A 24 -8.62 1.83 -2.04
CA ASP A 24 -9.63 1.32 -2.97
C ASP A 24 -8.95 0.75 -4.21
N SER A 25 -8.93 -0.58 -4.33
CA SER A 25 -8.24 -1.27 -5.42
C SER A 25 -8.92 -2.61 -5.74
N PRO A 26 -10.14 -2.59 -6.32
CA PRO A 26 -10.87 -3.81 -6.67
C PRO A 26 -10.05 -4.73 -7.57
N GLN A 27 -9.22 -4.15 -8.44
CA GLN A 27 -8.40 -4.86 -9.41
C GLN A 27 -7.28 -5.70 -8.78
N ILE A 28 -6.80 -5.32 -7.60
CA ILE A 28 -5.78 -6.06 -6.84
C ILE A 28 -6.47 -6.93 -5.79
N ALA A 29 -7.42 -6.36 -5.04
CA ALA A 29 -8.13 -7.05 -3.96
C ALA A 29 -8.82 -8.34 -4.43
N SER A 30 -9.41 -8.34 -5.64
CA SER A 30 -10.09 -9.52 -6.21
C SER A 30 -9.17 -10.69 -6.54
N THR A 31 -7.86 -10.49 -6.61
CA THR A 31 -6.88 -11.53 -7.00
C THR A 31 -5.83 -11.81 -5.93
N ALA A 32 -5.82 -11.03 -4.86
CA ALA A 32 -4.80 -11.10 -3.83
C ALA A 32 -4.99 -12.34 -2.93
N LEU A 33 -3.88 -12.99 -2.60
CA LEU A 33 -3.80 -14.15 -1.72
C LEU A 33 -2.91 -13.85 -0.51
N PRO A 34 -3.09 -14.56 0.62
CA PRO A 34 -2.23 -14.41 1.79
C PRO A 34 -0.75 -14.59 1.45
N GLY A 35 0.10 -13.73 2.02
CA GLY A 35 1.55 -13.74 1.80
C GLY A 35 2.04 -12.94 0.59
N GLN A 36 1.15 -12.33 -0.19
CA GLN A 36 1.52 -11.46 -1.31
C GLN A 36 1.78 -10.01 -0.87
N PHE A 37 2.48 -9.28 -1.73
CA PHE A 37 2.82 -7.86 -1.53
C PHE A 37 2.53 -7.06 -2.81
N ILE A 38 2.40 -5.75 -2.64
CA ILE A 38 2.27 -4.78 -3.73
C ILE A 38 3.52 -3.91 -3.82
N MET A 39 3.81 -3.40 -5.03
CA MET A 39 4.92 -2.47 -5.27
C MET A 39 4.38 -1.05 -5.38
N VAL A 40 4.45 -0.30 -4.27
CA VAL A 40 3.93 1.06 -4.18
C VAL A 40 4.95 2.06 -4.72
N ARG A 41 4.52 2.95 -5.62
CA ARG A 41 5.33 4.08 -6.05
C ARG A 41 5.13 5.23 -5.06
N CYS A 42 6.21 5.80 -4.56
CA CYS A 42 6.20 6.93 -3.63
C CYS A 42 6.70 8.18 -4.36
N GLY A 43 6.03 9.32 -4.17
CA GLY A 43 6.39 10.60 -4.78
C GLY A 43 6.13 10.71 -6.28
N GLU A 44 6.33 11.92 -6.79
CA GLU A 44 6.18 12.27 -8.20
C GLU A 44 7.52 12.31 -8.92
N GLY A 45 7.51 12.08 -10.24
CA GLY A 45 8.73 12.17 -11.06
C GLY A 45 9.80 11.13 -10.68
N SER A 46 11.07 11.57 -10.58
CA SER A 46 12.25 10.71 -10.38
C SER A 46 12.85 10.77 -8.97
N GLU A 47 12.15 11.38 -8.00
CA GLU A 47 12.67 11.58 -6.64
C GLU A 47 12.90 10.23 -5.91
N TYR A 48 11.99 9.28 -6.08
CA TYR A 48 12.12 7.92 -5.55
C TYR A 48 12.01 6.89 -6.69
N PRO A 49 13.13 6.51 -7.33
CA PRO A 49 13.10 5.65 -8.51
C PRO A 49 12.64 4.21 -8.22
N LEU A 50 12.79 3.76 -6.97
CA LEU A 50 12.44 2.39 -6.56
C LEU A 50 11.08 2.37 -5.88
N ARG A 51 10.22 1.41 -6.26
CA ARG A 51 8.96 1.13 -5.58
C ARG A 51 9.20 0.39 -4.26
N ARG A 52 8.30 0.58 -3.30
CA ARG A 52 8.35 -0.06 -1.98
C ARG A 52 7.52 -1.34 -2.00
N PRO A 53 8.12 -2.51 -1.73
CA PRO A 53 7.36 -3.73 -1.51
C PRO A 53 6.65 -3.63 -0.16
N LEU A 54 5.32 -3.56 -0.17
CA LEU A 54 4.50 -3.53 1.03
C LEU A 54 3.56 -4.72 1.05
N SER A 55 3.62 -5.49 2.13
CA SER A 55 2.77 -6.66 2.32
C SER A 55 1.30 -6.25 2.37
N ILE A 56 0.43 -7.05 1.74
CA ILE A 56 -1.01 -6.89 1.88
C ILE A 56 -1.38 -7.37 3.29
N HIS A 57 -1.81 -6.44 4.14
CA HIS A 57 -2.14 -6.72 5.53
C HIS A 57 -3.54 -7.34 5.65
N LEU A 58 -4.54 -6.72 5.01
CA LEU A 58 -5.94 -7.16 5.04
C LEU A 58 -6.62 -6.92 3.70
N LEU A 59 -7.68 -7.69 3.44
CA LEU A 59 -8.62 -7.46 2.34
C LEU A 59 -10.02 -7.31 2.91
N SER A 60 -10.82 -6.41 2.35
CA SER A 60 -12.23 -6.25 2.69
C SER A 60 -13.00 -5.80 1.47
N ASN A 61 -13.81 -6.68 0.88
CA ASN A 61 -14.49 -6.46 -0.40
C ASN A 61 -13.49 -6.03 -1.48
N ASN A 62 -13.64 -4.80 -1.99
CA ASN A 62 -12.80 -4.22 -3.05
C ASN A 62 -11.59 -3.42 -2.51
N LYS A 63 -11.35 -3.48 -1.20
CA LYS A 63 -10.33 -2.69 -0.52
C LYS A 63 -9.21 -3.59 -0.06
N LEU A 64 -8.00 -3.04 -0.06
CA LEU A 64 -6.85 -3.67 0.58
C LEU A 64 -6.26 -2.71 1.60
N ALA A 65 -5.72 -3.28 2.68
CA ALA A 65 -4.98 -2.53 3.68
C ALA A 65 -3.50 -2.89 3.62
N ILE A 66 -2.64 -1.90 3.83
CA ILE A 66 -1.21 -2.07 4.07
C ILE A 66 -0.89 -1.53 5.46
N LEU A 67 -0.02 -2.22 6.17
CA LEU A 67 0.51 -1.80 7.46
C LEU A 67 2.02 -1.66 7.33
N PHE A 68 2.56 -0.48 7.61
CA PHE A 68 3.97 -0.19 7.44
C PHE A 68 4.47 0.80 8.50
N THR A 69 5.79 0.83 8.69
CA THR A 69 6.47 1.80 9.56
C THR A 69 7.28 2.78 8.73
N VAL A 70 7.20 4.06 9.09
CA VAL A 70 8.05 5.15 8.56
C VAL A 70 9.48 4.88 9.00
N SER A 71 10.40 4.78 8.04
CA SER A 71 11.82 4.48 8.32
C SER A 71 12.79 5.36 7.53
N GLY A 72 12.29 6.29 6.71
CA GLY A 72 13.10 7.24 5.95
C GLY A 72 12.25 7.96 4.90
N LYS A 73 12.81 8.90 4.13
CA LYS A 73 12.00 9.80 3.26
C LYS A 73 11.04 9.14 2.25
N GLY A 74 11.24 7.86 1.94
CA GLY A 74 10.37 7.11 1.02
C GLY A 74 9.44 6.11 1.71
N THR A 75 9.29 6.18 3.03
CA THR A 75 8.28 5.49 3.84
C THR A 75 7.76 6.41 4.93
#